data_AF-I3UHQ3-F1
#
_entry.id   AF-I3UHQ3-F1
#
_cell.length_a   1.000
_cell.length_b   1.000
_cell.length_c   1.000
_cell.angle_alpha   90.00
_cell.angle_beta   90.00
_cell.angle_gamma   90.00
#
_symmetry.space_group_name_H-M   'P 1'
#
loop_
_entity.id
_entity.type
_entity.pdbx_description
1 polymer ?
#
loop_
_entity_poly.entity_id
_entity_poly.type
_entity_poly.pdbx_seq_one_letter_code
_entity_poly.pdbx_strand_id
1 'polypeptide(L)'
;MTTALNLEIKELIISSLGLEDIAPEDIDDAAPLFGEGLGLDSVDALELGLALQKHFGIQFNTKTQNLREHFTDINTLAAFVNELKNNPHT
;
A
#
# COMPACT_ATOMS: atom_id res chain seq x y z
N MET A 1 3.02 -13.07 9.06
CA MET A 1 2.00 -13.98 8.49
C MET A 1 1.32 -13.19 7.39
N THR A 2 1.55 -13.55 6.13
CA THR A 2 0.95 -12.87 4.99
C THR A 2 -0.55 -13.13 4.96
N THR A 3 -1.36 -12.08 4.94
CA THR A 3 -2.82 -12.19 4.84
C THR A 3 -3.28 -12.12 3.38
N ALA A 4 -4.54 -12.47 3.11
CA ALA A 4 -5.13 -12.27 1.78
C ALA A 4 -5.06 -10.79 1.33
N LEU A 5 -5.21 -9.84 2.27
CA LEU A 5 -5.11 -8.42 1.97
C LEU A 5 -3.67 -7.99 1.68
N ASN A 6 -2.68 -8.56 2.37
CA ASN A 6 -1.27 -8.31 2.05
C ASN A 6 -0.96 -8.73 0.61
N LEU A 7 -1.42 -9.92 0.20
CA LEU A 7 -1.22 -10.42 -1.17
C LEU A 7 -1.88 -9.51 -2.20
N GLU A 8 -3.14 -9.11 -1.97
CA GLU A 8 -3.88 -8.21 -2.85
C GLU A 8 -3.19 -6.85 -2.99
N ILE A 9 -2.65 -6.30 -1.90
CA ILE A 9 -1.90 -5.04 -1.92
C ILE A 9 -0.58 -5.19 -2.70
N LYS A 10 0.13 -6.32 -2.55
CA LYS A 10 1.37 -6.60 -3.29
C LYS A 10 1.11 -6.68 -4.80
N GLU A 11 0.06 -7.39 -5.20
CA GLU A 11 -0.37 -7.48 -6.60
C GLU A 11 -0.77 -6.11 -7.15
N LEU A 12 -1.44 -5.29 -6.34
CA LEU A 12 -1.79 -3.93 -6.71
C LEU A 12 -0.55 -3.06 -6.92
N ILE A 13 0.44 -3.13 -6.01
CA ILE A 13 1.71 -2.39 -6.13
C ILE A 13 2.42 -2.75 -7.43
N ILE A 14 2.56 -4.06 -7.70
CA ILE A 14 3.22 -4.56 -8.91
C ILE A 14 2.52 -4.06 -10.17
N SER A 15 1.20 -4.19 -10.23
CA SER A 15 0.42 -3.78 -11.40
C SER A 15 0.32 -2.27 -11.57
N SER A 16 0.24 -1.49 -10.48
CA SER A 16 0.13 -0.03 -10.55
C SER A 16 1.43 0.66 -10.89
N LEU A 17 2.57 0.09 -10.47
CA LEU A 17 3.90 0.70 -10.64
C LEU A 17 4.71 0.03 -11.77
N GLY A 18 4.14 -0.95 -12.47
CA GLY A 18 4.79 -1.63 -13.59
C GLY A 18 6.01 -2.46 -13.18
N LEU A 19 5.98 -3.08 -12.00
CA LEU A 19 7.09 -3.90 -11.48
C LEU A 19 7.02 -5.34 -12.05
N GLU A 20 7.02 -5.47 -13.38
CA GLU A 20 6.76 -6.73 -14.08
C GLU A 20 7.74 -7.87 -13.75
N ASP A 21 8.95 -7.53 -13.29
CA ASP A 21 9.99 -8.48 -12.91
C ASP A 21 9.93 -8.92 -11.43
N ILE A 22 8.96 -8.41 -10.65
CA ILE A 22 8.82 -8.68 -9.20
C ILE A 22 7.57 -9.53 -8.97
N ALA A 23 7.71 -10.66 -8.28
CA ALA A 23 6.57 -11.43 -7.82
C ALA A 23 6.10 -10.97 -6.42
N PRO A 24 4.82 -11.17 -6.04
CA PRO A 24 4.34 -10.81 -4.70
C PRO A 24 5.11 -11.48 -3.55
N GLU A 25 5.70 -12.64 -3.81
CA GLU A 25 6.54 -13.38 -2.85
C GLU A 25 7.93 -12.76 -2.63
N ASP A 26 8.42 -11.95 -3.58
CA ASP A 26 9.69 -11.23 -3.46
C ASP A 26 9.58 -9.98 -2.57
N ILE A 27 8.35 -9.52 -2.32
CA ILE A 27 8.08 -8.35 -1.48
C ILE A 27 7.99 -8.81 -0.02
N ASP A 28 8.94 -8.43 0.82
CA ASP A 28 8.86 -8.68 2.26
C ASP A 28 7.75 -7.82 2.88
N ASP A 29 6.88 -8.45 3.67
CA ASP A 29 5.75 -7.78 4.30
C ASP A 29 6.18 -6.67 5.30
N ALA A 30 7.39 -6.77 5.86
CA ALA A 30 7.92 -5.86 6.87
C ALA A 30 9.06 -4.95 6.33
N ALA A 31 9.45 -5.10 5.07
CA ALA A 31 10.46 -4.24 4.47
C ALA A 31 9.89 -2.86 4.10
N PRO A 32 10.71 -1.80 4.12
CA PRO A 32 10.30 -0.49 3.65
C PRO A 32 9.81 -0.51 2.19
N LEU A 33 8.69 0.13 1.89
CA LEU A 33 8.25 0.30 0.50
C LEU A 33 9.14 1.31 -0.23
N PHE A 34 9.56 2.36 0.47
CA PHE A 34 10.32 3.47 -0.10
C PHE A 34 11.82 3.35 0.18
N GLY A 35 12.64 3.88 -0.73
CA GLY A 35 14.10 3.90 -0.54
C GLY A 35 14.71 2.51 -0.58
N GLU A 36 15.30 2.04 0.52
CA GLU A 36 16.14 0.82 0.52
C GLU A 36 15.37 -0.52 0.38
N GLY A 37 14.04 -0.54 0.49
CA GLY A 37 13.28 -1.77 0.24
C GLY A 37 12.82 -1.88 -1.21
N LEU A 38 11.56 -1.58 -1.52
CA LEU A 38 11.05 -1.67 -2.90
C LEU A 38 11.58 -0.58 -3.86
N GLY A 39 12.38 0.37 -3.38
CA GLY A 39 12.96 1.41 -4.23
C GLY A 39 12.00 2.53 -4.60
N LEU A 40 10.79 2.56 -4.04
CA LEU A 40 9.76 3.51 -4.46
C LEU A 40 10.15 4.95 -4.13
N ASP A 41 9.76 5.87 -5.00
CA ASP A 41 9.95 7.31 -4.83
C ASP A 41 8.64 8.04 -4.46
N SER A 42 8.68 9.37 -4.46
CA SER A 42 7.52 10.20 -4.09
C SER A 42 6.40 10.21 -5.14
N VAL A 43 6.71 9.94 -6.41
CA VAL A 43 5.74 9.83 -7.49
C VAL A 43 5.01 8.49 -7.38
N ASP A 44 5.76 7.41 -7.13
CA ASP A 44 5.20 6.08 -6.89
C ASP A 44 4.24 6.07 -5.70
N ALA A 45 4.58 6.80 -4.63
CA ALA A 45 3.72 6.95 -3.45
C ALA A 45 2.33 7.49 -3.81
N LEU A 46 2.30 8.50 -4.69
CA LEU A 46 1.06 9.14 -5.13
C LEU A 46 0.22 8.17 -5.98
N GLU A 47 0.87 7.47 -6.91
CA GLU A 47 0.22 6.50 -7.79
C GLU A 47 -0.35 5.32 -7.01
N LEU A 48 0.43 4.74 -6.10
CA LEU A 48 -0.01 3.71 -5.19
C LEU A 48 -1.20 4.18 -4.34
N GLY A 49 -1.14 5.39 -3.80
CA GLY A 49 -2.24 5.98 -3.04
C GLY A 49 -3.54 6.06 -3.86
N LEU A 50 -3.46 6.54 -5.11
CA LEU A 50 -4.61 6.61 -6.01
C LEU A 50 -5.13 5.22 -6.40
N ALA A 51 -4.23 4.25 -6.63
CA ALA A 51 -4.59 2.88 -6.95
C ALA A 51 -5.36 2.23 -5.79
N LEU A 52 -4.89 2.39 -4.55
CA LEU A 52 -5.57 1.89 -3.35
C LEU A 52 -6.98 2.47 -3.19
N GLN A 53 -7.14 3.79 -3.36
CA GLN A 53 -8.44 4.45 -3.28
C GLN A 53 -9.43 3.89 -4.30
N LYS A 54 -8.98 3.71 -5.55
CA LYS A 54 -9.82 3.17 -6.63
C LYS A 54 -10.15 1.70 -6.43
N HIS A 55 -9.16 0.88 -6.07
CA HIS A 55 -9.30 -0.57 -5.94
C HIS A 55 -10.17 -0.96 -4.74
N PHE A 56 -9.96 -0.30 -3.60
CA PHE A 56 -10.69 -0.62 -2.36
C PHE A 56 -11.90 0.27 -2.09
N GLY A 57 -12.13 1.30 -2.91
CA GLY A 57 -13.24 2.25 -2.71
C GLY A 57 -13.08 3.11 -1.45
N ILE A 58 -11.84 3.32 -0.99
CA ILE A 58 -11.50 4.07 0.23
C ILE A 58 -11.09 5.51 -0.11
N GLN A 59 -11.17 6.40 0.87
CA GLN A 59 -10.67 7.77 0.76
C GLN A 59 -9.61 8.03 1.83
N PHE A 60 -8.58 8.78 1.47
CA PHE A 60 -7.53 9.20 2.40
C PHE A 60 -7.76 10.65 2.79
N ASN A 61 -7.92 10.89 4.09
CA ASN A 61 -8.04 12.22 4.66
C ASN A 61 -6.64 12.75 5.01
N THR A 62 -5.97 13.36 4.03
CA THR A 62 -4.60 13.89 4.16
C THR A 62 -4.44 14.98 5.24
N LYS A 63 -5.53 15.53 5.77
CA LYS A 63 -5.50 16.56 6.82
C LYS A 63 -5.44 15.98 8.23
N THR A 64 -5.95 14.78 8.43
CA THR A 64 -6.04 14.12 9.74
C THR A 64 -5.19 12.86 9.81
N GLN A 65 -4.94 12.21 8.68
CA GLN A 65 -4.19 10.97 8.59
C GLN A 65 -2.73 11.28 8.24
N ASN A 66 -1.82 10.82 9.09
CA ASN A 66 -0.39 10.84 8.78
C ASN A 66 -0.08 9.69 7.81
N LEU A 67 -0.45 9.88 6.53
CA LEU A 67 -0.32 8.83 5.50
C LEU A 67 1.10 8.27 5.40
N ARG A 68 2.12 9.08 5.71
CA ARG A 68 3.51 8.64 5.70
C ARG A 68 3.77 7.52 6.71
N GLU A 69 3.11 7.52 7.86
CA GLU A 69 3.24 6.46 8.87
C GLU A 69 2.53 5.18 8.46
N HIS A 70 1.54 5.25 7.56
CA HIS A 70 0.81 4.10 7.07
C HIS A 70 1.40 3.49 5.78
N PHE A 71 2.20 4.27 5.06
CA PHE A 71 2.88 3.88 3.83
C PHE A 71 4.35 3.51 4.11
N THR A 72 4.59 2.65 5.11
CA THR A 72 5.94 2.21 5.49
C THR A 72 6.29 0.86 4.89
N ASP A 73 5.43 -0.14 5.08
CA ASP A 73 5.60 -1.55 4.74
C ASP A 73 4.22 -2.17 4.46
N ILE A 74 4.18 -3.39 3.91
CA ILE A 74 2.93 -4.05 3.52
C ILE A 74 2.04 -4.34 4.73
N ASN A 75 2.59 -4.73 5.88
CA ASN A 75 1.79 -5.03 7.06
C ASN A 75 1.05 -3.78 7.55
N THR A 76 1.77 -2.67 7.66
CA THR A 76 1.20 -1.38 8.10
C THR A 76 0.16 -0.86 7.11
N LEU A 77 0.45 -0.96 5.81
CA LEU A 77 -0.47 -0.54 4.76
C LEU A 77 -1.74 -1.39 4.73
N ALA A 78 -1.61 -2.71 4.87
CA ALA A 78 -2.74 -3.64 4.93
C ALA A 78 -3.63 -3.37 6.15
N ALA A 79 -3.03 -3.13 7.32
CA ALA A 79 -3.78 -2.78 8.52
C ALA A 79 -4.59 -1.49 8.32
N PHE A 80 -3.97 -0.47 7.70
CA PHE A 80 -4.63 0.79 7.42
C PHE A 80 -5.78 0.66 6.42
N VAL A 81 -5.57 -0.04 5.30
CA VAL A 81 -6.61 -0.32 4.30
C VAL A 81 -7.78 -1.09 4.94
N ASN A 82 -7.48 -2.07 5.79
CA ASN A 82 -8.51 -2.83 6.49
C ASN A 82 -9.32 -1.94 7.44
N GLU A 83 -8.69 -1.02 8.16
CA GLU A 83 -9.39 -0.06 9.04
C GLU A 83 -10.36 0.80 8.22
N LEU A 84 -9.92 1.36 7.10
CA LEU A 84 -10.75 2.21 6.23
C LEU A 84 -11.92 1.44 5.61
N LYS A 85 -11.70 0.19 5.19
CA LYS A 85 -12.77 -0.67 4.67
C LYS A 85 -13.84 -0.97 5.73
N ASN A 86 -13.45 -1.10 6.99
CA ASN A 86 -14.37 -1.40 8.09
C ASN A 86 -14.98 -0.14 8.73
N ASN A 87 -14.49 1.07 8.40
CA ASN A 87 -14.99 2.31 8.98
C ASN A 87 -15.16 3.42 7.91
N PRO A 88 -16.26 3.39 7.13
CA PRO A 88 -16.46 4.29 5.99
C PRO A 88 -16.80 5.76 6.34
N HIS A 89 -16.60 6.19 7.60
CA HIS A 89 -17.04 7.50 8.11
C HIS A 89 -15.92 8.42 8.66
N THR A 90 -14.65 8.19 8.31
CA THR A 90 -13.54 9.11 8.66
C THR A 90 -13.26 10.20 7.63
#